data_AF-A0A7S0X5L0-F1
#
_entry.id   AF-A0A7S0X5L0-F1
#
_cell.length_a   1.000
_cell.length_b   1.000
_cell.length_c   1.000
_cell.angle_alpha   90.00
_cell.angle_beta   90.00
_cell.angle_gamma   90.00
#
_symmetry.space_group_name_H-M   'P 1'
#
loop_
_entity.id
_entity.type
_entity.pdbx_description
1 polymer ?
#
loop_
_entity_poly.entity_id
_entity_poly.type
_entity_poly.pdbx_seq_one_letter_code
_entity_poly.pdbx_strand_id
1 'polypeptide(L)'
;RALRQRVRGMGRDGLLGLLWAGFSYTRRQCLVNEAALLDHLLKHKGIAWKARDTPVSTVADDVVHSVSINPDHLGGVDLVLVHGFANGGGCFFPILAALGKVGRTHVVDWRGAGMSGRPRAFPPRSEQEAIAYLVEGLETWRVAHL
;
A
#
# COMPACT_ATOMS: atom_id res chain seq x y z
N ARG A 1 20.77 -16.39 24.59
CA ARG A 1 22.21 -16.78 24.59
C ARG A 1 22.77 -16.98 23.17
N ALA A 2 22.04 -17.59 22.24
CA ALA A 2 22.46 -17.77 20.83
C ALA A 2 22.71 -16.46 20.03
N LEU A 3 21.93 -15.39 20.28
CA LEU A 3 22.15 -14.09 19.61
C LEU A 3 23.49 -13.41 19.96
N ARG A 4 23.98 -13.59 21.19
CA ARG A 4 25.22 -12.93 21.65
C ARG A 4 26.50 -13.53 21.05
N GLN A 5 26.45 -14.79 20.60
CA GLN A 5 27.57 -15.42 19.88
C GLN A 5 27.62 -15.02 18.40
N ARG A 6 26.47 -14.74 17.77
CA ARG A 6 26.39 -14.33 16.35
C ARG A 6 26.95 -12.92 16.08
N VAL A 7 26.88 -12.02 17.07
CA VAL A 7 27.31 -10.62 16.94
C VAL A 7 28.83 -10.44 17.05
N ARG A 8 29.54 -11.37 17.71
CA ARG A 8 30.99 -11.22 18.00
C ARG A 8 31.92 -11.48 16.82
N GLY A 9 31.43 -11.98 15.69
CA GLY A 9 32.23 -12.27 14.49
C GLY A 9 31.79 -11.49 13.25
N MET A 10 30.90 -10.51 13.41
CA MET A 10 30.22 -9.88 12.29
C MET A 10 30.84 -8.51 12.02
N GLY A 11 31.42 -8.34 10.82
CA GLY A 11 31.93 -7.04 10.37
C GLY A 11 30.83 -5.97 10.35
N ARG A 12 31.21 -4.69 10.28
CA ARG A 12 30.29 -3.54 10.21
C ARG A 12 29.15 -3.76 9.19
N ASP A 13 29.47 -4.37 8.05
CA ASP A 13 28.52 -4.64 6.97
C ASP A 13 27.48 -5.72 7.33
N GLY A 14 27.87 -6.73 8.12
CA GLY A 14 26.95 -7.77 8.58
C GLY A 14 26.04 -7.27 9.70
N LEU A 15 26.49 -6.34 10.54
CA LEU A 15 25.65 -5.69 11.55
C LEU A 15 24.62 -4.75 10.92
N LEU A 16 25.03 -3.95 9.93
CA LEU A 16 24.12 -3.12 9.14
C LEU A 16 23.12 -3.99 8.37
N GLY A 17 23.57 -5.07 7.73
CA GLY A 17 22.69 -6.01 7.03
C GLY A 17 21.64 -6.65 7.94
N LEU A 18 21.99 -6.95 9.20
CA LEU A 18 21.05 -7.51 10.18
C LEU A 18 20.07 -6.46 10.71
N LEU A 19 20.52 -5.21 10.87
CA LEU A 19 19.65 -4.10 11.24
C LEU A 19 18.65 -3.80 10.11
N TRP A 20 19.10 -3.75 8.86
CA TRP A 20 18.23 -3.55 7.69
C TRP A 20 17.29 -4.73 7.42
N ALA A 21 17.73 -5.97 7.65
CA ALA A 21 16.87 -7.15 7.56
C ALA A 21 15.73 -7.14 8.61
N GLY A 22 15.94 -6.47 9.75
CA GLY A 22 14.89 -6.19 10.73
C GLY A 22 13.88 -5.12 10.30
N PHE A 23 14.19 -4.35 9.25
CA PHE A 23 13.34 -3.29 8.69
C PHE A 23 12.68 -3.66 7.35
N SER A 24 13.08 -4.75 6.69
CA SER A 24 12.54 -5.12 5.38
C SER A 24 11.43 -6.17 5.49
N TYR A 25 10.17 -5.71 5.50
CA TYR A 25 9.02 -6.59 5.28
C TYR A 25 8.85 -6.87 3.78
N THR A 26 8.53 -8.12 3.42
CA THR A 26 8.12 -8.43 2.05
C THR A 26 6.74 -7.83 1.78
N ARG A 27 6.43 -7.48 0.52
CA ARG A 27 5.08 -7.01 0.14
C ARG A 27 4.00 -7.98 0.62
N ARG A 28 4.22 -9.28 0.46
CA ARG A 28 3.30 -10.32 0.96
C ARG A 28 3.06 -10.21 2.46
N GLN A 29 4.12 -10.02 3.27
CA GLN A 29 3.97 -9.84 4.71
C GLN A 29 3.21 -8.54 5.04
N CYS A 30 3.49 -7.46 4.33
CA CYS A 30 2.78 -6.21 4.53
C CYS A 30 1.28 -6.34 4.21
N LEU A 31 0.89 -7.08 3.15
CA LEU A 31 -0.52 -7.32 2.80
C LEU A 31 -1.24 -8.11 3.90
N VAL A 32 -0.57 -9.11 4.48
CA VAL A 32 -1.11 -9.87 5.61
C VAL A 32 -1.28 -8.97 6.84
N ASN A 33 -0.30 -8.12 7.12
CA ASN A 33 -0.34 -7.19 8.25
C ASN A 33 -1.45 -6.14 8.07
N GLU A 34 -1.62 -5.62 6.85
CA GLU A 34 -2.67 -4.68 6.49
C GLU A 34 -4.06 -5.30 6.72
N ALA A 35 -4.30 -6.50 6.21
CA ALA A 35 -5.56 -7.20 6.39
C ALA A 35 -5.88 -7.40 7.88
N ALA A 36 -4.90 -7.87 8.67
CA ALA A 36 -5.07 -8.07 10.10
C ALA A 36 -5.35 -6.75 10.84
N LEU A 37 -4.72 -5.66 10.42
CA LEU A 37 -4.94 -4.33 10.99
C LEU A 37 -6.32 -3.78 10.65
N LEU A 38 -6.76 -3.87 9.39
CA LEU A 38 -8.09 -3.44 8.95
C LEU A 38 -9.19 -4.25 9.65
N ASP A 39 -9.03 -5.57 9.76
CA ASP A 39 -9.94 -6.42 10.53
C ASP A 39 -10.01 -5.97 11.98
N HIS A 40 -8.87 -5.69 12.62
CA HIS A 40 -8.84 -5.20 14.00
C HIS A 40 -9.57 -3.85 14.14
N LEU A 41 -9.33 -2.91 13.22
CA LEU A 41 -9.87 -1.56 13.27
C LEU A 41 -11.38 -1.50 12.97
N LEU A 42 -11.88 -2.36 12.06
CA LEU A 42 -13.19 -2.17 11.43
C LEU A 42 -14.23 -3.23 11.81
N LYS A 43 -13.83 -4.46 12.17
CA LYS A 43 -14.77 -5.59 12.37
C LYS A 43 -15.90 -5.31 13.36
N HIS A 44 -15.62 -4.61 14.46
CA HIS A 44 -16.60 -4.31 15.51
C HIS A 44 -17.38 -3.02 15.26
N LYS A 45 -17.16 -2.37 14.12
CA LYS A 45 -17.80 -1.10 13.75
C LYS A 45 -18.87 -1.28 12.67
N GLY A 46 -19.11 -2.51 12.21
CA GLY A 46 -20.03 -2.80 11.11
C GLY A 46 -19.56 -2.21 9.76
N ILE A 47 -18.25 -1.95 9.62
CA ILE A 47 -17.65 -1.39 8.42
C ILE A 47 -16.99 -2.52 7.65
N ALA A 48 -17.42 -2.73 6.41
CA ALA A 48 -16.81 -3.70 5.51
C ALA A 48 -15.58 -3.11 4.82
N TRP A 49 -14.62 -3.94 4.44
CA TRP A 49 -13.47 -3.51 3.66
C TRP A 49 -13.06 -4.56 2.63
N LYS A 50 -12.39 -4.12 1.55
CA LYS A 50 -11.86 -5.01 0.52
C LYS A 50 -10.58 -4.42 -0.08
N ALA A 51 -9.47 -5.13 0.03
CA ALA A 51 -8.24 -4.82 -0.68
C ALA A 51 -8.26 -5.39 -2.12
N ARG A 52 -7.61 -4.68 -3.06
CA ARG A 52 -7.46 -5.09 -4.46
C ARG A 52 -6.12 -4.62 -5.00
N ASP A 53 -5.54 -5.45 -5.88
CA ASP A 53 -4.45 -5.06 -6.76
C ASP A 53 -5.02 -4.89 -8.18
N THR A 54 -4.86 -3.72 -8.77
CA THR A 54 -5.26 -3.42 -10.14
C THR A 54 -4.03 -3.49 -11.04
N PRO A 55 -3.95 -4.44 -12.00
CA PRO A 55 -2.84 -4.48 -12.96
C PRO A 55 -2.81 -3.22 -13.83
N VAL A 56 -1.64 -2.61 -13.96
CA VAL A 56 -1.42 -1.45 -14.85
C VAL A 56 -0.85 -1.88 -16.19
N SER A 57 -0.04 -2.94 -16.20
CA SER A 57 0.53 -3.53 -17.42
C SER A 57 0.51 -5.06 -17.37
N THR A 58 1.13 -5.69 -18.37
CA THR A 58 1.32 -7.15 -18.42
C THR A 58 2.44 -7.64 -17.48
N VAL A 59 3.20 -6.74 -16.86
CA VAL A 59 4.25 -7.08 -15.91
C VAL A 59 3.61 -7.47 -14.57
N ALA A 60 3.93 -8.66 -14.06
CA ALA A 60 3.21 -9.28 -12.95
C ALA A 60 3.23 -8.48 -11.63
N ASP A 61 4.28 -7.70 -11.38
CA ASP A 61 4.42 -6.86 -10.19
C ASP A 61 4.12 -5.38 -10.45
N ASP A 62 3.49 -5.05 -11.58
CA ASP A 62 3.09 -3.69 -11.94
C ASP A 62 1.60 -3.47 -11.67
N VAL A 63 1.30 -3.21 -10.40
CA VAL A 63 -0.06 -3.10 -9.88
C VAL A 63 -0.22 -1.83 -9.04
N VAL A 64 -1.43 -1.28 -9.05
CA VAL A 64 -1.88 -0.29 -8.06
C VAL A 64 -2.63 -1.01 -6.96
N HIS A 65 -2.17 -0.86 -5.73
CA HIS A 65 -2.83 -1.42 -4.56
C HIS A 65 -3.87 -0.43 -4.02
N SER A 66 -5.03 -0.94 -3.62
CA SER A 66 -6.05 -0.13 -2.96
C SER A 66 -6.86 -0.92 -1.93
N VAL A 67 -7.39 -0.19 -0.96
CA VAL A 67 -8.34 -0.68 0.04
C VAL A 67 -9.62 0.14 -0.06
N SER A 68 -10.74 -0.53 -0.35
CA SER A 68 -12.06 0.08 -0.35
C SER A 68 -12.78 -0.20 0.97
N ILE A 69 -13.30 0.84 1.60
CA ILE A 69 -14.14 0.81 2.80
C ILE A 69 -15.60 0.95 2.36
N ASN A 70 -16.47 0.09 2.90
CA ASN A 70 -17.86 -0.08 2.50
C ASN A 70 -18.02 -0.16 0.96
N PRO A 71 -17.34 -1.14 0.30
CA PRO A 71 -17.27 -1.21 -1.16
C PRO A 71 -18.64 -1.37 -1.84
N ASP A 72 -19.62 -1.91 -1.12
CA ASP A 72 -20.98 -2.18 -1.60
C ASP A 72 -21.96 -1.04 -1.24
N HIS A 73 -21.49 0.03 -0.60
CA HIS A 73 -22.34 1.19 -0.33
C HIS A 73 -22.77 1.84 -1.65
N LEU A 74 -24.08 2.03 -1.81
CA LEU A 74 -24.70 2.61 -3.01
C LEU A 74 -25.18 4.03 -2.71
N GLY A 75 -24.84 4.97 -3.59
CA GLY A 75 -25.20 6.39 -3.46
C GLY A 75 -24.14 7.24 -2.74
N GLY A 76 -24.21 8.56 -2.93
CA GLY A 76 -23.21 9.50 -2.42
C GLY A 76 -22.03 9.72 -3.37
N VAL A 77 -21.00 10.41 -2.88
CA VAL A 77 -19.73 10.67 -3.60
C VAL A 77 -18.67 9.72 -3.06
N ASP A 78 -17.96 9.05 -3.95
CA ASP A 78 -16.81 8.25 -3.57
C ASP A 78 -15.66 9.15 -3.11
N LEU A 79 -15.15 8.88 -1.91
CA LEU A 79 -13.95 9.56 -1.43
C LEU A 79 -12.71 8.75 -1.83
N VAL A 80 -11.80 9.35 -2.59
CA VAL A 80 -10.52 8.75 -2.95
C VAL A 80 -9.41 9.43 -2.16
N LEU A 81 -8.70 8.64 -1.34
CA LEU A 81 -7.57 9.06 -0.54
C LEU A 81 -6.29 8.57 -1.18
N VAL A 82 -5.41 9.50 -1.52
CA VAL A 82 -4.10 9.20 -2.10
C VAL A 82 -3.04 9.84 -1.21
N HIS A 83 -2.02 9.07 -0.86
CA HIS A 83 -1.02 9.50 0.11
C HIS A 83 0.00 10.48 -0.50
N GLY A 84 0.66 11.27 0.35
CA GLY A 84 1.77 12.13 -0.04
C GLY A 84 3.11 11.38 -0.20
N PHE A 85 4.17 12.12 -0.49
CA PHE A 85 5.52 11.57 -0.67
C PHE A 85 6.01 10.75 0.54
N ALA A 86 6.80 9.70 0.26
CA ALA A 86 7.43 8.80 1.24
C ALA A 86 6.44 8.11 2.21
N ASN A 87 5.19 7.93 1.79
CA ASN A 87 4.16 7.28 2.59
C ASN A 87 3.51 6.10 1.83
N GLY A 88 2.48 5.53 2.44
CA GLY A 88 1.51 4.61 1.83
C GLY A 88 0.13 4.83 2.47
N GLY A 89 -0.86 4.09 2.01
CA GLY A 89 -2.27 4.21 2.40
C GLY A 89 -2.51 4.02 3.91
N GLY A 90 -1.58 3.32 4.58
CA GLY A 90 -1.55 3.15 6.03
C GLY A 90 -1.63 4.47 6.82
N CYS A 91 -1.22 5.61 6.25
CA CYS A 91 -1.33 6.90 6.94
C CYS A 91 -2.78 7.34 7.19
N PHE A 92 -3.75 6.79 6.46
CA PHE A 92 -5.16 7.08 6.65
C PHE A 92 -5.86 6.12 7.63
N PHE A 93 -5.22 5.02 8.05
CA PHE A 93 -5.85 3.99 8.89
C PHE A 93 -6.47 4.52 10.20
N PRO A 94 -5.87 5.50 10.90
CA PRO A 94 -6.48 6.08 12.09
C PRO A 94 -7.85 6.73 11.86
N ILE A 95 -8.17 7.16 10.64
CA ILE A 95 -9.42 7.89 10.31
C ILE A 95 -10.43 7.06 9.51
N LEU A 96 -10.08 5.85 9.05
CA LEU A 96 -10.98 5.05 8.19
C LEU A 96 -12.31 4.72 8.83
N ALA A 97 -12.35 4.50 10.14
CA ALA A 97 -13.60 4.24 10.86
C ALA A 97 -14.58 5.43 10.84
N ALA A 98 -14.06 6.66 10.80
CA ALA A 98 -14.89 7.86 10.68
C ALA A 98 -15.37 8.04 9.23
N LEU A 99 -14.46 7.84 8.27
CA LEU A 99 -14.76 8.00 6.84
C LEU A 99 -15.74 6.94 6.32
N GLY A 100 -15.67 5.71 6.84
CA GLY A 100 -16.63 4.66 6.49
C GLY A 100 -18.08 5.00 6.82
N LYS A 101 -18.35 5.97 7.70
CA LYS A 101 -19.72 6.45 7.95
C LYS A 101 -20.27 7.39 6.89
N VAL A 102 -19.38 7.98 6.08
CA VAL A 102 -19.74 8.98 5.05
C VAL A 102 -20.18 8.30 3.76
N GLY A 103 -19.66 7.11 3.49
CA GLY A 103 -20.01 6.33 2.31
C GLY A 103 -18.86 5.41 1.89
N ARG A 104 -18.77 5.16 0.59
CA ARG A 104 -17.68 4.39 -0.01
C ARG A 104 -16.41 5.23 -0.05
N THR A 105 -15.31 4.69 0.49
CA THR A 105 -14.01 5.38 0.54
C THR A 105 -12.92 4.44 0.03
N HIS A 106 -12.03 4.95 -0.81
CA HIS A 106 -10.92 4.22 -1.38
C HIS A 106 -9.61 4.80 -0.88
N VAL A 107 -8.74 3.96 -0.33
CA VAL A 107 -7.34 4.28 -0.06
C VAL A 107 -6.54 3.70 -1.21
N VAL A 108 -5.84 4.55 -1.96
CA VAL A 108 -5.10 4.14 -3.16
C VAL A 108 -3.63 4.49 -2.98
N ASP A 109 -2.77 3.48 -3.16
CA ASP A 109 -1.32 3.68 -3.19
C ASP A 109 -0.87 4.07 -4.59
N TRP A 110 -0.01 5.09 -4.68
CA TRP A 110 0.61 5.42 -5.96
C TRP A 110 1.32 4.20 -6.55
N ARG A 111 1.22 4.01 -7.87
CA ARG A 111 2.05 3.03 -8.60
C ARG A 111 3.52 3.27 -8.23
N GLY A 112 4.25 2.22 -7.85
CA GLY A 112 5.65 2.35 -7.39
C GLY A 112 5.85 2.71 -5.91
N ALA A 113 4.79 3.05 -5.16
CA ALA A 113 4.87 3.45 -3.75
C ALA A 113 3.95 2.62 -2.84
N GLY A 114 4.09 2.80 -1.52
CA GLY A 114 3.27 2.08 -0.54
C GLY A 114 3.29 0.56 -0.73
N MET A 115 2.09 -0.02 -0.82
CA MET A 115 1.80 -1.42 -1.11
C MET A 115 1.60 -1.72 -2.59
N SER A 116 1.62 -0.72 -3.46
CA SER A 116 1.62 -0.93 -4.91
C SER A 116 2.88 -1.65 -5.37
N GLY A 117 2.78 -2.21 -6.56
CA GLY A 117 3.87 -2.85 -7.27
C GLY A 117 5.05 -1.91 -7.52
N ARG A 118 6.27 -2.46 -7.61
CA ARG A 118 7.50 -1.72 -7.91
C ARG A 118 8.25 -2.36 -9.07
N PRO A 119 7.70 -2.28 -10.30
CA PRO A 119 8.33 -2.88 -11.46
C PRO A 119 9.73 -2.28 -11.67
N ARG A 120 10.73 -3.14 -11.83
CA ARG A 120 12.14 -2.71 -12.01
C ARG A 120 12.38 -2.00 -13.33
N ALA A 121 11.50 -2.20 -14.31
CA ALA A 121 11.71 -1.80 -15.69
C ALA A 121 11.52 -0.31 -15.98
N PHE A 122 11.00 0.49 -15.03
CA PHE A 122 10.65 1.89 -15.32
C PHE A 122 11.07 2.88 -14.21
N PRO A 123 12.33 3.35 -14.22
CA PRO A 123 12.68 4.58 -13.54
C PRO A 123 12.40 5.79 -14.47
N PRO A 124 11.42 6.67 -14.17
CA PRO A 124 11.19 7.88 -14.95
C PRO A 124 12.43 8.79 -14.90
N ARG A 125 12.76 9.42 -16.04
CA ARG A 125 13.97 10.24 -16.21
C ARG A 125 13.68 11.74 -16.28
N SER A 126 12.41 12.11 -16.32
CA SER A 126 11.92 13.48 -16.31
C SER A 126 10.72 13.62 -15.40
N GLU A 127 10.38 14.86 -15.04
CA GLU A 127 9.16 15.17 -14.30
C GLU A 127 7.92 14.70 -15.06
N GLN A 128 7.86 14.96 -16.37
CA GLN A 128 6.72 14.59 -17.22
C GLN A 128 6.54 13.07 -17.27
N GLU A 129 7.62 12.30 -17.35
CA GLU A 129 7.57 10.83 -17.27
C GLU A 129 7.09 10.35 -15.90
N ALA A 130 7.52 11.00 -14.81
CA ALA A 130 7.07 10.64 -13.46
C ALA A 130 5.57 10.95 -13.26
N ILE A 131 5.10 12.11 -13.73
CA ILE A 131 3.68 12.47 -13.70
C ILE A 131 2.88 11.46 -14.52
N ALA A 132 3.29 11.18 -15.76
CA ALA A 132 2.60 10.22 -16.61
C ALA A 132 2.52 8.83 -15.96
N TYR A 133 3.62 8.35 -15.36
CA TYR A 133 3.66 7.07 -14.66
C TYR A 133 2.69 6.98 -13.48
N LEU A 134 2.62 8.04 -12.67
CA LEU A 134 1.72 8.11 -11.51
C LEU A 134 0.25 8.23 -11.94
N VAL A 135 -0.03 9.11 -12.91
CA VAL A 135 -1.38 9.39 -13.42
C VAL A 135 -1.93 8.17 -14.16
N GLU A 136 -1.14 7.52 -15.01
CA GLU A 136 -1.55 6.28 -15.71
C GLU A 136 -1.97 5.20 -14.71
N GLY A 137 -1.21 5.01 -13.62
CA GLY A 137 -1.57 4.05 -12.58
C GLY A 137 -2.91 4.40 -11.92
N LEU A 138 -3.08 5.66 -11.51
CA LEU A 138 -4.31 6.11 -10.86
C LEU A 138 -5.54 6.04 -11.78
N GLU A 139 -5.39 6.44 -13.05
CA GLU A 139 -6.46 6.36 -14.05
C GLU A 139 -6.83 4.92 -14.38
N THR A 140 -5.85 4.02 -14.47
CA THR A 140 -6.10 2.59 -14.65
C THR A 140 -6.92 2.02 -13.49
N TRP A 141 -6.54 2.37 -12.25
CA TRP A 141 -7.32 2.03 -11.06
C TRP A 141 -8.74 2.60 -11.11
N ARG A 142 -8.88 3.87 -11.49
CA ARG A 142 -10.17 4.58 -11.56
C ARG A 142 -11.14 3.87 -12.50
N VAL A 143 -10.71 3.58 -13.73
CA VAL A 143 -11.53 2.90 -14.75
C VAL A 143 -11.98 1.51 -14.29
N ALA A 144 -11.19 0.82 -13.47
CA ALA A 144 -11.51 -0.52 -12.99
C ALA A 144 -12.52 -0.55 -11.83
N HIS A 145 -12.72 0.58 -11.13
CA HIS A 145 -13.38 0.59 -9.82
C HIS A 145 -14.44 1.66 -9.60
N LEU A 146 -14.45 2.73 -10.39
CA LEU A 146 -15.44 3.81 -10.36
C LEU A 146 -16.25 3.82 -11.65
#